data_AF-A0A8J6QRU4-F1
#
_entry.id   AF-A0A8J6QRU4-F1
#
_cell.length_a   1.000
_cell.length_b   1.000
_cell.length_c   1.000
_cell.angle_alpha   90.00
_cell.angle_beta   90.00
_cell.angle_gamma   90.00
#
_symmetry.space_group_name_H-M   'P 1'
#
loop_
_entity.id
_entity.type
_entity.pdbx_description
1 polymer ?
#
loop_
_entity_poly.entity_id
_entity_poly.type
_entity_poly.pdbx_seq_one_letter_code
_entity_poly.pdbx_strand_id
1 'polypeptide(L)'
;MSGYKWNHFGILSQVSEDEKYIYIKNLEGKSLKMSRSSYRESADQVLQQAYGLIGSSIEARTSQNTAKWSEDVWFSAVAKTSA
;
A
#
# COMPACT_ATOMS: atom_id res chain seq x y z
N MET A 1 16.37 12.59 8.23
CA MET A 1 16.39 11.36 7.40
C MET A 1 15.00 10.74 7.47
N SER A 2 14.19 10.93 6.42
CA SER A 2 12.82 10.39 6.38
C SER A 2 12.86 9.02 5.71
N GLY A 3 12.73 7.96 6.50
CA GLY A 3 12.83 6.57 6.03
C GLY A 3 11.46 5.99 5.66
N TYR A 4 11.41 5.20 4.60
CA TYR A 4 10.27 4.33 4.33
C TYR A 4 10.27 3.17 5.34
N LYS A 5 9.13 2.89 5.95
CA LYS A 5 8.95 1.77 6.90
C LYS A 5 7.87 0.81 6.42
N TRP A 6 8.10 -0.47 6.63
CA TRP A 6 7.07 -1.49 6.52
C TRP A 6 6.23 -1.45 7.78
N ASN A 7 4.91 -1.35 7.61
CA ASN A 7 3.96 -1.35 8.69
C ASN A 7 2.94 -2.45 8.45
N HIS A 8 2.53 -3.10 9.53
CA HIS A 8 1.43 -4.06 9.46
C HIS A 8 0.16 -3.37 8.96
N PHE A 9 -0.39 -3.90 7.86
CA PHE A 9 -1.61 -3.38 7.25
C PHE A 9 -2.82 -4.27 7.53
N GLY A 10 -2.60 -5.51 7.95
CA GLY A 10 -3.66 -6.47 8.25
C GLY A 10 -4.07 -7.27 7.01
N ILE A 11 -5.26 -7.89 7.07
CA ILE A 11 -5.75 -8.75 6.00
C ILE A 11 -6.27 -7.89 4.86
N LEU A 12 -5.64 -8.01 3.69
CA LEU A 12 -6.06 -7.32 2.47
C LEU A 12 -7.43 -7.83 2.02
N SER A 13 -8.42 -6.95 1.97
CA SER A 13 -9.80 -7.30 1.62
C SER A 13 -10.17 -6.89 0.20
N GLN A 14 -9.61 -5.78 -0.29
CA GLN A 14 -9.92 -5.24 -1.59
C GLN A 14 -8.72 -4.50 -2.19
N VAL A 15 -8.59 -4.63 -3.51
CA VAL A 15 -7.68 -3.87 -4.36
C VAL A 15 -8.51 -3.22 -5.46
N SER A 16 -8.25 -1.95 -5.74
CA SER A 16 -8.89 -1.21 -6.83
C SER A 16 -7.93 -0.18 -7.40
N GLU A 17 -8.18 0.30 -8.60
CA GLU A 17 -7.34 1.29 -9.26
C GLU A 17 -8.16 2.27 -10.08
N ASP A 18 -7.58 3.44 -10.31
CA ASP A 18 -8.01 4.40 -11.32
C ASP A 18 -6.79 4.83 -12.17
N GLU A 19 -6.98 5.81 -13.07
CA GLU A 19 -5.93 6.29 -13.96
C GLU A 19 -4.69 6.84 -13.22
N LYS A 20 -4.86 7.29 -11.98
CA LYS A 20 -3.84 8.00 -11.19
C LYS A 20 -3.34 7.20 -10.02
N TYR A 21 -4.16 6.33 -9.44
CA TYR A 21 -3.91 5.72 -8.15
C TYR A 21 -4.29 4.24 -8.09
N ILE A 22 -3.55 3.52 -7.27
CA ILE A 22 -3.89 2.16 -6.81
C ILE A 22 -4.34 2.28 -5.36
N TYR A 23 -5.42 1.60 -4.99
CA TYR A 23 -6.01 1.61 -3.67
C TYR A 23 -6.04 0.19 -3.10
N ILE A 24 -5.63 0.06 -1.85
CA ILE A 24 -5.75 -1.17 -1.06
C ILE A 24 -6.59 -0.90 0.17
N LYS A 25 -7.42 -1.85 0.56
CA LYS A 25 -8.26 -1.79 1.76
C LYS A 25 -8.13 -3.07 2.55
N ASN A 26 -8.05 -2.98 3.87
CA ASN A 26 -8.02 -4.14 4.77
C ASN A 26 -9.43 -4.47 5.31
N LEU A 27 -9.56 -5.58 6.06
CA LEU A 27 -10.83 -5.98 6.68
C LEU A 27 -11.30 -5.04 7.81
N GLU A 28 -10.40 -4.25 8.39
CA GLU A 28 -10.70 -3.26 9.44
C GLU A 28 -11.17 -1.91 8.88
N GLY A 29 -11.25 -1.77 7.54
CA GLY A 29 -11.66 -0.55 6.86
C GLY A 29 -10.52 0.45 6.59
N LYS A 30 -9.28 0.17 7.01
CA LYS A 30 -8.10 0.98 6.69
C LYS A 30 -7.83 0.91 5.18
N SER A 31 -7.56 2.07 4.58
CA SER A 31 -7.29 2.18 3.14
C SER A 31 -6.00 2.95 2.89
N LEU A 32 -5.16 2.46 1.97
CA LEU A 32 -3.97 3.15 1.48
C LEU A 32 -4.07 3.31 -0.03
N LYS A 33 -3.41 4.33 -0.57
CA LYS A 33 -3.31 4.62 -1.99
C LYS A 33 -1.86 4.84 -2.43
N MET A 34 -1.58 4.53 -3.67
CA MET A 34 -0.27 4.69 -4.30
C MET A 34 -0.43 5.43 -5.61
N SER A 35 0.46 6.38 -5.88
CA SER A 35 0.48 7.14 -7.14
C SER A 35 1.08 6.30 -8.27
N ARG A 36 0.31 6.04 -9.34
CA ARG A 36 0.80 5.36 -10.54
C ARG A 36 1.87 6.18 -11.27
N SER A 37 1.75 7.51 -11.27
CA SER A 37 2.71 8.39 -11.94
C SER A 37 4.05 8.49 -11.21
N SER A 38 4.03 8.46 -9.87
CA SER A 38 5.24 8.55 -9.05
C SER A 38 6.04 7.25 -9.00
N TYR A 39 5.39 6.12 -9.28
CA TYR A 39 5.96 4.77 -9.20
C TYR A 39 5.79 4.02 -10.52
N ARG A 40 5.88 4.71 -11.66
CA ARG A 40 5.47 4.22 -12.98
C ARG A 40 6.06 2.86 -13.37
N GLU A 41 7.29 2.57 -12.96
CA GLU A 41 7.97 1.30 -13.27
C GLU A 41 7.53 0.13 -12.37
N SER A 42 7.15 0.44 -11.12
CA SER A 42 6.76 -0.57 -10.12
C SER A 42 5.26 -0.63 -9.87
N ALA A 43 4.46 0.29 -10.42
CA ALA A 43 3.04 0.40 -10.13
C ALA A 43 2.26 -0.84 -10.56
N ASP A 44 2.48 -1.31 -11.79
CA ASP A 44 1.80 -2.51 -12.28
C ASP A 44 2.26 -3.77 -11.52
N GLN A 45 3.54 -3.83 -11.12
CA GLN A 45 4.05 -4.94 -10.29
C GLN A 45 3.41 -4.95 -8.91
N VAL A 46 3.34 -3.80 -8.25
CA VAL A 46 2.71 -3.64 -6.94
C VAL A 46 1.22 -3.97 -7.01
N LEU A 47 0.54 -3.55 -8.08
CA LEU A 47 -0.86 -3.86 -8.31
C LEU A 47 -1.10 -5.36 -8.48
N GLN A 48 -0.34 -6.02 -9.35
CA GLN A 48 -0.42 -7.47 -9.57
C GLN A 48 -0.13 -8.24 -8.28
N GLN A 49 0.87 -7.80 -7.53
CA GLN A 49 1.21 -8.39 -6.24
C GLN A 49 0.08 -8.19 -5.22
N ALA A 50 -0.51 -7.00 -5.14
CA ALA A 50 -1.64 -6.73 -4.26
C ALA A 50 -2.84 -7.63 -4.60
N TYR A 51 -3.20 -7.78 -5.88
CA TYR A 51 -4.26 -8.70 -6.29
C TYR A 51 -3.99 -10.14 -5.86
N GLY A 52 -2.75 -10.62 -5.99
CA GLY A 52 -2.35 -11.97 -5.55
C GLY A 52 -2.34 -12.16 -4.03
N LEU A 53 -2.43 -11.08 -3.25
CA LEU A 53 -2.40 -11.10 -1.79
C LEU A 53 -3.78 -10.85 -1.15
N ILE A 54 -4.85 -10.72 -1.95
CA ILE A 54 -6.20 -10.59 -1.41
C ILE A 54 -6.53 -11.81 -0.53
N GLY A 55 -7.05 -11.55 0.68
CA GLY A 55 -7.32 -12.54 1.71
C GLY A 55 -6.10 -12.92 2.57
N SER A 56 -4.91 -12.42 2.27
CA SER A 56 -3.71 -12.63 3.09
C SER A 56 -3.44 -11.45 4.02
N SER A 57 -2.78 -11.75 5.15
CA SER A 57 -2.16 -10.72 6.00
C SER A 57 -0.96 -10.11 5.28
N ILE A 58 -0.93 -8.78 5.18
CA ILE A 58 0.13 -8.06 4.48
C ILE A 58 0.73 -6.93 5.33
N GLU A 59 1.94 -6.55 4.95
CA GLU A 59 2.57 -5.31 5.34
C GLU A 59 2.58 -4.35 4.15
N ALA A 60 2.43 -3.06 4.45
CA ALA A 60 2.53 -2.00 3.46
C ALA A 60 3.73 -1.11 3.79
N ARG A 61 4.51 -0.75 2.77
CA ARG A 61 5.62 0.19 2.91
C ARG A 61 5.08 1.60 2.80
N THR A 62 5.15 2.36 3.87
CA THR A 62 4.72 3.77 3.92
C THR A 62 5.89 4.68 4.25
N SER A 63 5.85 5.92 3.76
CA SER A 63 6.86 6.93 4.11
C SER A 63 6.53 7.53 5.47
N GLN A 64 7.47 7.55 6.41
CA GLN A 64 7.32 8.42 7.59
C GLN A 64 7.45 9.87 7.13
N ASN A 65 6.38 10.65 7.22
CA ASN A 65 6.42 12.05 6.83
C ASN A 65 6.28 12.90 8.08
N THR A 66 7.42 13.38 8.59
CA THR A 66 7.53 14.26 9.78
C THR A 66 6.87 15.64 9.59
N ALA A 67 6.10 15.86 8.53
CA ALA A 67 5.49 17.13 8.19
C ALA A 67 4.01 16.94 7.89
N LYS A 68 3.14 17.18 8.89
CA LYS A 68 1.70 17.61 8.87
C LYS A 68 0.75 17.13 7.74
N TRP A 69 1.14 16.19 6.90
CA TRP A 69 0.34 15.57 5.86
C TRP A 69 -0.12 14.23 6.42
N SER A 70 -1.41 13.94 6.31
CA SER A 70 -2.02 12.72 6.85
C SER A 70 -1.22 11.48 6.40
N GLU A 71 -0.43 10.93 7.33
CA GLU A 71 0.55 9.85 7.09
C GLU A 71 -0.13 8.52 6.71
N ASP A 72 -1.44 8.43 6.86
CA ASP A 72 -2.22 7.20 6.77
C ASP A 72 -2.80 6.88 5.40
N VAL A 73 -2.42 7.62 4.34
CA VAL A 73 -3.02 7.40 3.02
C VAL A 73 -2.05 6.84 2.00
N TRP A 74 -0.72 6.92 2.17
CA TRP A 74 0.20 6.59 1.07
C TRP A 74 1.04 5.34 1.32
N PHE A 75 1.14 4.47 0.31
CA PHE A 75 2.06 3.33 0.28
C PHE A 75 2.85 3.28 -1.03
N SER A 76 3.96 2.54 -1.02
CA SER A 76 4.85 2.36 -2.17
C SER A 76 5.13 0.89 -2.52
N ALA A 77 4.84 -0.04 -1.61
CA ALA A 77 4.97 -1.48 -1.84
C ALA A 77 4.08 -2.27 -0.87
N VAL A 78 3.75 -3.50 -1.24
CA VAL A 78 3.06 -4.48 -0.39
C VAL A 78 3.88 -5.76 -0.31
N ALA A 79 3.79 -6.47 0.81
CA ALA A 79 4.42 -7.77 1.00
C ALA A 79 3.55 -8.64 1.90
N LYS A 80 3.54 -9.95 1.69
CA LYS A 80 2.87 -10.88 2.59
C LYS A 80 3.58 -10.89 3.93
N THR A 81 2.84 -10.78 5.03
CA THR A 81 3.43 -11.05 6.35
C THR A 81 3.75 -12.53 6.42
N SER A 82 5.03 -12.86 6.59
CA SER A 82 5.43 -14.24 6.91
C SER A 82 5.07 -14.50 8.37
N ALA A 83 4.37 -15.59 8.64
CA ALA A 83 4.06 -16.04 9.99
C ALA A 83 5.33 -16.50 10.72
#